data_AF-A0A951U3L9-F1
#
_entry.id   AF-A0A951U3L9-F1
#
_cell.length_a   1.000
_cell.length_b   1.000
_cell.length_c   1.000
_cell.angle_alpha   90.00
_cell.angle_beta   90.00
_cell.angle_gamma   90.00
#
_symmetry.space_group_name_H-M   'P 1'
#
loop_
_entity.id
_entity.type
_entity.pdbx_description
1 polymer ?
#
loop_
_entity_poly.entity_id
_entity_poly.type
_entity_poly.pdbx_seq_one_letter_code
_entity_poly.pdbx_strand_id
1 'polypeptide(L)'
;ASLRGTMRQNIDIHIEWLEERIGDLDEEIEELSQSQVEWQGRIALLKSVPGIGPVIATTLMASLPELGAVSDKRISALVGVAPFNRDSGKFRGSRMIWGGRANVRAVLYMGTLVAVRYNPVLKAFYERLLGQGKAKKVALIACMHKLLRILNAMIRDLKPWRVPEVLQSDEICC
;
A
#
# COMPACT_ATOMS: atom_id res chain seq x y z
N ALA A 1 44.79 9.05 11.60
CA ALA A 1 43.57 8.29 11.94
C ALA A 1 42.44 9.14 12.56
N SER A 2 42.63 10.43 12.89
CA SER A 2 41.68 11.22 13.71
C SER A 2 40.49 11.85 12.92
N LEU A 3 40.70 12.38 11.71
CA LEU A 3 39.63 13.11 10.97
C LEU A 3 38.42 12.25 10.56
N ARG A 4 38.63 10.98 10.20
CA ARG A 4 37.53 10.08 9.83
C ARG A 4 36.68 9.67 11.04
N GLY A 5 37.26 9.61 12.24
CA GLY A 5 36.54 9.33 13.48
C GLY A 5 35.62 10.48 13.87
N THR A 6 36.12 11.71 13.81
CA THR A 6 35.33 12.92 14.13
C THR A 6 34.20 13.17 13.12
N MET A 7 34.45 12.94 11.82
CA MET A 7 33.37 13.04 10.82
C MET A 7 32.28 11.98 11.02
N ARG A 8 32.66 10.74 11.37
CA ARG A 8 31.70 9.68 11.65
C ARG A 8 30.85 10.00 12.88
N GLN A 9 31.47 10.48 13.96
CA GLN A 9 30.77 10.92 15.17
C GLN A 9 29.74 12.02 14.89
N ASN A 10 30.08 13.02 14.06
CA ASN A 10 29.13 14.07 13.70
C ASN A 10 27.95 13.52 12.88
N ILE A 11 28.19 12.55 11.99
CA ILE A 11 27.11 11.89 11.24
C ILE A 11 26.22 11.08 12.17
N ASP A 12 26.82 10.30 13.08
CA ASP A 12 26.08 9.48 14.03
C ASP A 12 25.18 10.34 14.94
N ILE A 13 25.68 11.48 15.44
CA ILE A 13 24.89 12.46 16.20
C ILE A 13 23.68 12.96 15.39
N HIS A 14 23.87 13.26 14.10
CA HIS A 14 22.76 13.71 13.26
C HIS A 14 21.77 12.60 12.94
N ILE A 15 22.22 11.35 12.83
CA ILE A 15 21.34 10.19 12.65
C ILE A 15 20.49 10.01 13.92
N GLU A 16 21.12 9.98 15.09
CA GLU A 16 20.43 9.85 16.38
C GLU A 16 19.38 10.96 16.56
N TRP A 17 19.76 12.22 16.28
CA TRP A 17 18.81 13.34 16.33
C TRP A 17 17.64 13.19 15.36
N LEU A 18 17.88 12.70 14.14
CA LEU A 18 16.82 12.45 13.16
C LEU A 18 15.92 11.28 13.58
N GLU A 19 16.48 10.23 14.19
CA GLU A 19 15.72 9.09 14.71
C GLU A 19 14.80 9.51 15.86
N GLU A 20 15.31 10.30 16.82
CA GLU A 20 14.50 10.90 17.88
C GLU A 20 13.38 11.76 17.29
N ARG A 21 13.71 12.63 16.32
CA ARG A 21 12.72 13.53 15.72
C ARG A 21 11.65 12.79 14.92
N ILE A 22 11.98 11.65 14.32
CA ILE A 22 11.00 10.77 13.69
C ILE A 22 10.06 10.19 14.76
N GLY A 23 10.59 9.75 15.90
CA GLY A 23 9.80 9.24 17.02
C GLY A 23 8.77 10.26 17.52
N ASP A 24 9.21 11.50 17.79
CA ASP A 24 8.32 12.58 18.23
C ASP A 24 7.17 12.83 17.25
N LEU A 25 7.48 12.83 15.94
CA LEU A 25 6.49 13.08 14.89
C LEU A 25 5.51 11.92 14.75
N ASP A 26 5.97 10.68 14.91
CA ASP A 26 5.11 9.50 14.90
C ASP A 26 4.11 9.53 16.07
N GLU A 27 4.54 9.97 17.26
CA GLU A 27 3.66 10.19 18.42
C GLU A 27 2.62 11.28 18.14
N GLU A 28 3.04 12.44 17.61
CA GLU A 28 2.12 13.54 17.26
C GLU A 28 1.08 13.10 16.21
N ILE A 29 1.49 12.31 15.22
CA ILE A 29 0.58 11.76 14.20
C ILE A 29 -0.45 10.81 14.83
N GLU A 30 -0.02 9.96 15.76
CA GLU A 30 -0.91 9.02 16.45
C GLU A 30 -1.91 9.78 17.34
N GLU A 31 -1.47 10.78 18.10
CA GLU A 31 -2.34 11.63 18.92
C GLU A 31 -3.40 12.35 18.06
N LEU A 32 -2.98 12.97 16.95
CA LEU A 32 -3.89 13.62 16.01
C LEU A 32 -4.88 12.63 15.39
N SER A 33 -4.42 11.43 15.03
CA SER A 33 -5.26 10.37 14.49
C SER A 33 -6.29 9.89 15.52
N GLN A 34 -5.93 9.88 16.80
CA GLN A 34 -6.81 9.48 17.88
C GLN A 34 -7.84 10.56 18.25
N SER A 35 -7.58 11.83 17.97
CA SER A 35 -8.51 12.93 18.25
C SER A 35 -9.83 12.84 17.47
N GLN A 36 -9.88 12.08 16.38
CA GLN A 36 -11.05 11.94 15.50
C GLN A 36 -11.57 10.50 15.46
N VAL A 37 -12.75 10.25 16.04
CA VAL A 37 -13.38 8.91 16.11
C VAL A 37 -13.57 8.28 14.72
N GLU A 38 -13.95 9.08 13.71
CA GLU A 38 -14.09 8.60 12.33
C GLU A 38 -12.76 8.10 11.74
N TRP A 39 -11.66 8.79 12.05
CA TRP A 39 -10.33 8.39 11.61
C TRP A 39 -9.89 7.08 12.25
N GLN A 40 -10.06 6.96 13.56
CA GLN A 40 -9.76 5.71 14.27
C GLN A 40 -10.51 4.52 13.66
N GLY A 41 -11.82 4.68 13.40
CA GLY A 41 -12.64 3.64 12.79
C GLY A 41 -12.14 3.22 11.41
N ARG A 42 -11.81 4.19 10.54
CA ARG A 42 -11.29 3.93 9.20
C ARG A 42 -9.89 3.30 9.22
N ILE A 43 -9.00 3.78 10.09
CA ILE A 43 -7.65 3.20 10.28
C ILE A 43 -7.77 1.75 10.76
N ALA A 44 -8.66 1.45 11.71
CA ALA A 44 -8.90 0.09 12.19
C ALA A 44 -9.43 -0.83 11.07
N LEU A 45 -10.34 -0.33 10.22
CA LEU A 45 -10.81 -1.07 9.05
C LEU A 45 -9.66 -1.39 8.09
N LEU A 46 -8.79 -0.43 7.76
CA LEU A 46 -7.64 -0.65 6.89
C LEU A 46 -6.66 -1.67 7.48
N LYS A 47 -6.33 -1.55 8.78
CA LYS A 47 -5.42 -2.45 9.50
C LYS A 47 -5.91 -3.89 9.58
N SER A 48 -7.21 -4.14 9.37
CA SER A 48 -7.75 -5.51 9.32
C SER A 48 -7.29 -6.31 8.09
N VAL A 49 -6.75 -5.64 7.06
CA VAL A 49 -6.24 -6.32 5.85
C VAL A 49 -4.81 -6.81 6.10
N PRO A 50 -4.51 -8.12 5.91
CA PRO A 50 -3.15 -8.63 6.01
C PRO A 50 -2.21 -7.92 5.03
N GLY A 51 -1.14 -7.31 5.57
CA GLY A 51 -0.19 -6.49 4.82
C GLY A 51 -0.41 -4.98 4.93
N ILE A 52 -1.44 -4.52 5.65
CA ILE A 52 -1.65 -3.10 5.94
C ILE A 52 -1.33 -2.83 7.42
N GLY A 53 -0.19 -2.19 7.66
CA GLY A 53 0.24 -1.73 9.00
C GLY A 53 -0.24 -0.31 9.33
N PRO A 54 0.07 0.19 10.54
CA PRO A 54 -0.33 1.52 11.00
C PRO A 54 0.16 2.63 10.06
N VAL A 55 1.46 2.64 9.72
CA VAL A 55 2.06 3.62 8.79
C VAL A 55 1.31 3.65 7.45
N ILE A 56 0.96 2.48 6.90
CA ILE A 56 0.26 2.38 5.62
C ILE A 56 -1.17 2.92 5.75
N ALA A 57 -1.89 2.51 6.79
CA ALA A 57 -3.26 2.95 7.04
C ALA A 57 -3.33 4.47 7.25
N THR A 58 -2.47 5.02 8.11
CA THR A 58 -2.40 6.45 8.40
C THR A 58 -1.99 7.26 7.16
N THR A 59 -1.00 6.78 6.40
CA THR A 59 -0.61 7.42 5.13
C THR A 59 -1.76 7.45 4.14
N LEU A 60 -2.53 6.35 4.01
CA LEU A 60 -3.69 6.33 3.13
C LEU A 60 -4.77 7.30 3.58
N MET A 61 -5.06 7.37 4.88
CA MET A 61 -6.05 8.31 5.41
C MET A 61 -5.63 9.77 5.21
N ALA A 62 -4.36 10.10 5.47
CA ALA A 62 -3.85 11.46 5.33
C ALA A 62 -3.63 11.89 3.87
N SER A 63 -3.09 11.01 3.04
CA SER A 63 -2.68 11.32 1.66
C SER A 63 -3.68 10.88 0.59
N LEU A 64 -4.80 10.25 0.97
CA LEU A 64 -5.84 9.78 0.05
C LEU A 64 -7.25 9.99 0.63
N PRO A 65 -7.69 11.25 0.88
CA PRO A 65 -9.01 11.55 1.43
C PRO A 65 -10.19 11.10 0.56
N GLU A 66 -9.95 10.82 -0.73
CA GLU A 66 -10.95 10.32 -1.67
C GLU A 66 -11.24 8.82 -1.51
N LEU A 67 -10.46 8.11 -0.68
CA LEU A 67 -10.60 6.67 -0.46
C LEU A 67 -12.00 6.33 0.11
N GLY A 68 -12.74 5.48 -0.60
CA GLY A 68 -14.11 5.12 -0.28
C GLY A 68 -15.17 6.05 -0.86
N ALA A 69 -14.81 7.24 -1.34
CA ALA A 69 -15.75 8.21 -1.91
C ALA A 69 -15.81 8.20 -3.44
N VAL A 70 -14.74 7.73 -4.10
CA VAL A 70 -14.64 7.75 -5.57
C VAL A 70 -14.62 6.34 -6.18
N SER A 71 -14.90 6.27 -7.48
CA SER A 71 -14.88 5.00 -8.22
C SER A 71 -13.49 4.37 -8.30
N ASP A 72 -13.45 3.04 -8.41
CA ASP A 72 -12.20 2.26 -8.55
C ASP A 72 -11.28 2.77 -9.66
N LYS A 73 -11.87 3.23 -10.77
CA LYS A 73 -11.12 3.81 -11.90
C LYS A 73 -10.45 5.11 -11.50
N ARG A 74 -11.19 5.99 -10.81
CA ARG A 74 -10.70 7.31 -10.39
C ARG A 74 -9.63 7.18 -9.30
N ILE A 75 -9.84 6.34 -8.30
CA ILE A 75 -8.83 6.14 -7.23
C ILE A 75 -7.53 5.54 -7.79
N SER A 76 -7.64 4.59 -8.71
CA SER A 76 -6.47 3.94 -9.31
C SER A 76 -5.68 4.89 -10.22
N ALA A 77 -6.36 5.84 -10.87
CA ALA A 77 -5.72 6.91 -11.63
C ALA A 77 -5.04 7.93 -10.70
N LEU A 78 -5.70 8.32 -9.59
CA LEU A 78 -5.14 9.26 -8.60
C LEU A 78 -3.85 8.73 -7.96
N VAL A 79 -3.81 7.44 -7.61
CA VAL A 79 -2.60 6.81 -7.05
C VAL A 79 -1.57 6.48 -8.14
N GLY A 80 -1.98 6.41 -9.41
CA GLY A 80 -1.11 6.04 -10.53
C GLY A 80 -0.77 4.55 -10.53
N VAL A 81 -1.74 3.68 -10.24
CA VAL A 81 -1.61 2.21 -10.31
C VAL A 81 -2.39 1.59 -11.47
N ALA A 82 -3.19 2.39 -12.17
CA ALA A 82 -3.84 1.98 -13.41
C ALA A 82 -2.83 1.94 -14.56
N PRO A 83 -2.72 0.82 -15.30
CA PRO A 83 -1.87 0.74 -16.49
C PRO A 83 -2.46 1.60 -17.62
N PHE A 84 -1.74 2.63 -18.06
CA PHE A 84 -2.14 3.46 -19.20
C PHE A 84 -1.55 2.90 -20.51
N ASN A 85 -2.32 3.01 -21.61
CA ASN A 85 -1.83 2.66 -22.94
C ASN A 85 -0.83 3.74 -23.39
N ARG A 86 0.30 3.31 -23.96
CA ARG A 86 1.26 4.19 -24.65
C ARG A 86 1.23 3.86 -26.13
N ASP A 87 0.09 4.12 -26.75
CA ASP A 87 -0.13 3.84 -28.16
C ASP A 87 0.07 5.12 -28.97
N SER A 88 0.95 5.11 -29.96
CA SER A 88 1.07 6.18 -30.97
C SER A 88 0.89 5.58 -32.36
N GLY A 89 -0.25 5.88 -32.99
CA GLY A 89 -0.56 5.41 -34.35
C GLY A 89 -0.44 3.88 -34.52
N LYS A 90 0.67 3.42 -35.12
CA LYS A 90 0.97 2.00 -35.38
C LYS A 90 1.72 1.28 -34.24
N PHE A 91 2.16 1.99 -33.20
CA PHE A 91 2.93 1.41 -32.10
C PHE A 91 2.02 1.00 -30.94
N ARG A 92 2.04 -0.29 -30.58
CA ARG A 92 1.46 -0.81 -29.34
C ARG A 92 2.55 -0.90 -28.28
N GLY A 93 2.66 0.12 -27.44
CA GLY A 93 3.64 0.17 -26.36
C GLY A 93 3.28 -0.77 -25.21
N SER A 94 4.30 -1.19 -24.44
CA SER A 94 4.06 -1.89 -23.17
C SER A 94 3.32 -0.97 -22.20
N ARG A 95 2.25 -1.47 -21.59
CA ARG A 95 1.46 -0.72 -20.60
C ARG A 95 2.29 -0.50 -19.35
N MET A 96 2.44 0.76 -18.94
CA MET A 96 3.16 1.14 -17.74
C MET A 96 2.28 1.99 -16.84
N ILE A 97 2.55 1.92 -15.55
CA ILE A 97 2.01 2.86 -14.57
C ILE A 97 2.87 4.12 -14.56
N TRP A 98 2.26 5.29 -14.52
CA TRP A 98 2.95 6.57 -14.44
C TRP A 98 2.03 7.62 -13.77
N GLY A 99 2.62 8.70 -13.26
CA GLY A 99 1.90 9.81 -12.64
C GLY A 99 1.37 9.49 -11.24
N GLY A 100 0.32 10.22 -10.83
CA GLY A 100 -0.39 10.03 -9.56
C GLY A 100 0.42 10.37 -8.29
N ARG A 101 -0.14 10.02 -7.13
CA ARG A 101 0.48 10.23 -5.81
C ARG A 101 1.58 9.19 -5.53
N ALA A 102 2.82 9.54 -5.87
CA ALA A 102 3.97 8.63 -5.79
C ALA A 102 4.27 8.13 -4.36
N ASN A 103 4.08 8.98 -3.35
CA ASN A 103 4.20 8.61 -1.94
C ASN A 103 3.19 7.50 -1.56
N VAL A 104 1.92 7.67 -1.92
CA VAL A 104 0.86 6.68 -1.68
C VAL A 104 1.18 5.37 -2.38
N ARG A 105 1.65 5.44 -3.63
CA ARG A 105 2.06 4.24 -4.39
C ARG A 105 3.24 3.51 -3.76
N ALA A 106 4.24 4.22 -3.26
CA ALA A 106 5.41 3.62 -2.60
C ALA A 106 5.00 2.84 -1.34
N VAL A 107 4.15 3.44 -0.51
CA VAL A 107 3.66 2.83 0.73
C VAL A 107 2.72 1.65 0.44
N LEU A 108 1.84 1.77 -0.57
CA LEU A 108 1.02 0.64 -1.04
C LEU A 108 1.85 -0.50 -1.61
N TYR A 109 2.96 -0.20 -2.29
CA TYR A 109 3.87 -1.23 -2.78
C TYR A 109 4.48 -2.03 -1.63
N MET A 110 4.92 -1.37 -0.55
CA MET A 110 5.41 -2.02 0.66
C MET A 110 4.34 -2.91 1.30
N GLY A 111 3.10 -2.41 1.42
CA GLY A 111 1.99 -3.22 1.91
C GLY A 111 1.69 -4.42 1.01
N THR A 112 1.77 -4.23 -0.31
CA THR A 112 1.54 -5.31 -1.30
C THR A 112 2.57 -6.43 -1.17
N LEU A 113 3.86 -6.12 -0.91
CA LEU A 113 4.91 -7.12 -0.74
C LEU A 113 4.63 -8.09 0.42
N VAL A 114 4.02 -7.58 1.49
CA VAL A 114 3.58 -8.38 2.65
C VAL A 114 2.27 -9.08 2.31
N ALA A 115 1.32 -8.35 1.72
CA ALA A 115 0.00 -8.89 1.40
C ALA A 115 0.07 -10.08 0.45
N VAL A 116 0.94 -10.10 -0.56
CA VAL A 116 1.07 -11.28 -1.45
C VAL A 116 1.59 -12.54 -0.73
N ARG A 117 2.13 -12.42 0.49
CA ARG A 117 2.59 -13.56 1.29
C ARG A 117 1.52 -14.06 2.26
N TYR A 118 0.81 -13.13 2.89
CA TYR A 118 -0.09 -13.45 4.03
C TYR A 118 -1.58 -13.26 3.72
N ASN A 119 -1.94 -12.50 2.70
CA ASN A 119 -3.33 -12.34 2.29
C ASN A 119 -3.69 -13.43 1.27
N PRO A 120 -4.59 -14.38 1.58
CA PRO A 120 -4.88 -15.52 0.71
C PRO A 120 -5.42 -15.10 -0.67
N VAL A 121 -6.25 -14.04 -0.72
CA VAL A 121 -6.82 -13.51 -1.98
C VAL A 121 -5.73 -12.95 -2.90
N LEU A 122 -4.75 -12.25 -2.32
CA LEU A 122 -3.66 -11.64 -3.10
C LEU A 122 -2.56 -12.64 -3.41
N LYS A 123 -2.29 -13.59 -2.52
CA LYS A 123 -1.35 -14.70 -2.76
C LYS A 123 -1.80 -15.55 -3.94
N ALA A 124 -3.03 -16.06 -3.92
CA ALA A 124 -3.58 -16.85 -5.02
C ALA A 124 -3.60 -16.05 -6.35
N PHE A 125 -3.93 -14.75 -6.29
CA PHE A 125 -3.89 -13.89 -7.46
C PHE A 125 -2.46 -13.69 -8.02
N TYR A 126 -1.49 -13.49 -7.13
CA TYR A 126 -0.09 -13.33 -7.48
C TYR A 126 0.48 -14.60 -8.11
N GLU A 127 0.28 -15.75 -7.48
CA GLU A 127 0.73 -17.05 -7.97
C GLU A 127 0.12 -17.39 -9.34
N ARG A 128 -1.18 -17.11 -9.53
CA ARG A 128 -1.83 -17.27 -10.83
C ARG A 128 -1.19 -16.41 -11.93
N LEU A 129 -0.82 -15.17 -11.63
CA LEU A 129 -0.14 -14.31 -12.61
C LEU A 129 1.26 -14.82 -12.94
N LEU A 130 1.98 -15.34 -11.95
CA LEU A 130 3.29 -15.97 -12.19
C LEU A 130 3.17 -17.24 -13.03
N GLY A 131 2.16 -18.08 -12.78
CA GLY A 131 1.87 -19.28 -13.60
C GLY A 131 1.52 -18.95 -15.06
N GLN A 132 1.02 -17.74 -15.32
CA GLN A 132 0.80 -17.21 -16.67
C GLN A 132 2.07 -16.60 -17.32
N GLY A 133 3.24 -16.77 -16.71
CA GLY A 133 4.52 -16.25 -17.21
C GLY A 133 4.68 -14.74 -17.07
N LYS A 134 3.88 -14.06 -16.22
CA LYS A 134 4.05 -12.62 -15.98
C LYS A 134 5.31 -12.37 -15.15
N ALA A 135 6.04 -11.29 -15.49
CA ALA A 135 7.16 -10.84 -14.69
C ALA A 135 6.73 -10.48 -13.25
N LYS A 136 7.55 -10.84 -12.26
CA LYS A 136 7.25 -10.63 -10.82
C LYS A 136 6.80 -9.20 -10.49
N LYS A 137 7.50 -8.20 -11.02
CA LYS A 137 7.14 -6.78 -10.82
C LYS A 137 5.76 -6.46 -11.40
N VAL A 138 5.42 -6.97 -12.58
CA VAL A 138 4.09 -6.75 -13.20
C VAL A 138 3.00 -7.40 -12.36
N ALA A 139 3.23 -8.60 -11.84
CA ALA A 139 2.31 -9.28 -10.96
C ALA A 139 2.10 -8.50 -9.64
N LEU A 140 3.16 -7.96 -9.04
CA LEU A 140 3.05 -7.09 -7.85
C LEU A 140 2.23 -5.84 -8.11
N ILE A 141 2.44 -5.14 -9.24
CA ILE A 141 1.64 -3.95 -9.59
C ILE A 141 0.15 -4.33 -9.77
N ALA A 142 -0.13 -5.47 -10.38
CA ALA A 142 -1.50 -5.96 -10.51
C ALA A 142 -2.12 -6.28 -9.13
N CYS A 143 -1.37 -6.89 -8.21
CA CYS A 143 -1.79 -7.13 -6.83
C CYS A 143 -2.04 -5.82 -6.07
N MET A 144 -1.18 -4.82 -6.25
CA MET A 144 -1.34 -3.49 -5.64
C MET A 144 -2.61 -2.80 -6.12
N HIS A 145 -2.90 -2.86 -7.43
CA HIS A 145 -4.14 -2.34 -7.98
C HIS A 145 -5.37 -3.09 -7.41
N LYS A 146 -5.30 -4.42 -7.27
CA LYS A 146 -6.36 -5.21 -6.63
C LYS A 146 -6.55 -4.84 -5.15
N LEU A 147 -5.45 -4.68 -4.41
CA LEU A 147 -5.45 -4.26 -3.01
C LEU A 147 -6.09 -2.88 -2.84
N LEU A 148 -5.71 -1.89 -3.65
CA LEU A 148 -6.31 -0.54 -3.58
C LEU A 148 -7.83 -0.58 -3.77
N ARG A 149 -8.34 -1.40 -4.69
CA ARG A 149 -9.79 -1.54 -4.92
C ARG A 149 -10.51 -2.20 -3.74
N ILE A 150 -9.87 -3.19 -3.12
CA ILE A 150 -10.37 -3.80 -1.87
C ILE A 150 -10.48 -2.74 -0.78
N LEU A 151 -9.42 -1.95 -0.55
CA LEU A 151 -9.42 -0.89 0.46
C LEU A 151 -10.47 0.18 0.18
N ASN A 152 -10.63 0.58 -1.09
CA ASN A 152 -11.65 1.52 -1.52
C ASN A 152 -13.07 1.02 -1.20
N ALA A 153 -13.36 -0.25 -1.50
CA ALA A 153 -14.66 -0.86 -1.19
C ALA A 153 -14.89 -1.00 0.33
N MET A 154 -13.87 -1.39 1.09
CA MET A 154 -13.98 -1.53 2.55
C MET A 154 -14.32 -0.22 3.25
N ILE A 155 -13.70 0.89 2.83
CA ILE A 155 -13.96 2.20 3.42
C ILE A 155 -15.33 2.74 2.97
N ARG A 156 -15.72 2.50 1.72
CA ARG A 156 -17.06 2.86 1.22
C ARG A 156 -18.16 2.13 2.00
N ASP A 157 -17.99 0.83 2.21
CA ASP A 157 -19.03 -0.04 2.77
C ASP A 157 -18.91 -0.16 4.31
N LEU A 158 -17.89 0.43 4.91
CA LEU A 158 -17.53 0.35 6.34
C LEU A 158 -17.48 -1.10 6.86
N LYS A 159 -16.93 -2.01 6.04
CA LYS A 159 -16.84 -3.44 6.36
C LYS A 159 -15.39 -3.85 6.58
N PRO A 160 -15.09 -4.58 7.68
CA PRO A 160 -13.75 -5.09 7.90
C PRO A 160 -13.39 -6.15 6.86
N TRP A 161 -12.09 -6.40 6.73
CA TRP A 161 -11.59 -7.44 5.85
C TRP A 161 -12.18 -8.79 6.21
N ARG A 162 -12.62 -9.53 5.18
CA ARG A 162 -13.06 -10.92 5.31
C ARG A 162 -12.45 -11.72 4.16
N VAL A 163 -12.04 -12.94 4.45
CA VAL A 163 -11.64 -13.89 3.41
C VAL A 163 -12.92 -14.29 2.66
N PRO A 164 -12.96 -14.16 1.32
CA PRO A 164 -14.10 -14.64 0.54
C PRO A 164 -14.32 -16.14 0.76
N GLU A 165 -15.58 -16.55 0.96
CA GLU A 165 -15.99 -17.93 1.26
C GLU A 165 -15.47 -18.95 0.22
N VAL A 166 -15.31 -18.53 -1.04
CA VAL A 166 -14.80 -19.34 -2.15
C VAL A 166 -13.34 -19.81 -1.93
N LEU A 167 -12.58 -19.15 -1.05
CA LEU A 167 -11.22 -19.58 -0.68
C LEU A 167 -11.17 -20.39 0.62
N GLN A 168 -12.29 -20.48 1.37
CA GLN A 168 -12.38 -21.27 2.60
C GLN A 168 -12.59 -22.75 2.30
N SER A 169 -13.22 -23.09 1.17
CA SER A 169 -13.43 -24.48 0.73
C SER A 169 -12.14 -25.19 0.29
N ASP A 170 -11.13 -24.44 -0.14
CA ASP A 170 -9.85 -24.99 -0.60
C ASP A 170 -8.91 -25.36 0.56
N GLU A 171 -9.19 -24.92 1.79
CA GLU A 171 -8.43 -25.28 3.01
C GLU A 171 -8.98 -26.51 3.76
N ILE A 172 -10.17 -27.03 3.39
CA ILE A 172 -10.78 -28.22 4.02
C ILE A 172 -10.38 -29.53 3.31
N CYS A 173 -9.66 -29.45 2.19
CA CYS A 173 -9.17 -30.62 1.46
C CYS A 173 -7.65 -30.75 1.55
N CYS A 174 -7.14 -31.06 2.75
CA CYS A 174 -5.86 -31.73 2.99
C CYS A 174 -5.98 -32.58 4.25
#